data_AF-A0A0A7M2A7-F1
#
_entry.id   AF-A0A0A7M2A7-F1
#
_cell.length_a   1.000
_cell.length_b   1.000
_cell.length_c   1.000
_cell.angle_alpha   90.00
_cell.angle_beta   90.00
_cell.angle_gamma   90.00
#
_symmetry.space_group_name_H-M   'P 1'
#
loop_
_entity.id
_entity.type
_entity.pdbx_description
1 polymer ?
#
loop_
_entity_poly.entity_id
_entity_poly.type
_entity_poly.pdbx_seq_one_letter_code
_entity_poly.pdbx_strand_id
1 'polypeptide(L)'
;TVAGSTAVSQSESDSNPNTMMISKVNGQKYSSDRRYIDSIFKPLRLSINARERRRMHDLNDALDELRSVIPYAHSPSVRKLSKIATLLLAKNYILMQASALEELRKTIMMMNSRFQSRGYLSNIKYEHSTQKITSKELHSDNVSVQ
;
A
#
# COMPACT_ATOMS: atom_id res chain seq x y z
N THR A 1 -12.18 -39.69 -23.95
CA THR A 1 -11.12 -39.41 -24.95
C THR A 1 -10.40 -38.15 -24.54
N VAL A 2 -9.21 -38.28 -23.95
CA VAL A 2 -8.41 -37.17 -23.42
C VAL A 2 -7.51 -36.68 -24.55
N ALA A 3 -7.76 -35.47 -25.06
CA ALA A 3 -6.90 -34.83 -26.05
C ALA A 3 -5.80 -34.07 -25.30
N GLY A 4 -4.58 -34.62 -25.34
CA GLY A 4 -3.39 -34.00 -24.79
C GLY A 4 -2.96 -32.80 -25.64
N SER A 5 -2.80 -31.65 -24.99
CA SER A 5 -2.19 -30.45 -25.56
C SER A 5 -0.68 -30.62 -25.59
N THR A 6 -0.12 -30.89 -26.77
CA THR A 6 1.33 -30.89 -26.99
C THR A 6 1.84 -29.46 -26.95
N ALA A 7 2.60 -29.11 -25.89
CA ALA A 7 3.37 -27.88 -25.82
C ALA A 7 4.49 -27.93 -26.87
N VAL A 8 4.43 -27.05 -27.87
CA VAL A 8 5.52 -26.83 -28.82
C VAL A 8 6.62 -26.06 -28.10
N SER A 9 7.68 -26.76 -27.68
CA SER A 9 8.92 -26.12 -27.25
C SER A 9 9.62 -25.53 -28.48
N GLN A 10 9.39 -24.24 -28.73
CA GLN A 10 10.24 -23.46 -29.64
C GLN A 10 11.60 -23.29 -28.97
N SER A 11 12.57 -24.08 -29.43
CA SER A 11 13.99 -23.85 -29.14
C SER A 11 14.44 -22.63 -29.96
N GLU A 12 14.25 -21.42 -29.40
CA GLU A 12 14.90 -20.22 -29.90
C GLU A 12 16.40 -20.38 -29.68
N SER A 13 17.14 -20.64 -30.75
CA SER A 13 18.59 -20.59 -30.76
C SER A 13 19.04 -19.14 -30.63
N ASP A 14 19.04 -18.63 -29.40
CA ASP A 14 19.57 -17.31 -29.03
C ASP A 14 21.09 -17.31 -29.23
N SER A 15 21.50 -17.11 -30.47
CA SER A 15 22.88 -16.81 -30.80
C SER A 15 23.18 -15.41 -30.29
N ASN A 16 23.62 -15.31 -29.03
CA ASN A 16 24.04 -14.05 -28.44
C ASN A 16 25.14 -13.43 -29.31
N PRO A 17 24.95 -12.24 -29.92
CA PRO A 17 25.96 -11.62 -30.77
C PRO A 17 27.22 -11.23 -29.98
N ASN A 18 27.17 -11.17 -28.65
CA ASN A 18 28.37 -11.08 -27.82
C ASN A 18 29.22 -12.37 -27.87
N THR A 19 28.59 -13.54 -28.03
CA THR A 19 29.28 -14.83 -28.16
C THR A 19 30.08 -14.92 -29.48
N MET A 20 29.62 -14.29 -30.56
CA MET A 20 30.38 -14.25 -31.83
C MET A 20 31.71 -13.47 -31.72
N MET A 21 31.87 -12.61 -30.70
CA MET A 21 33.09 -11.83 -30.47
C MET A 21 34.03 -12.49 -29.44
N ILE A 22 33.50 -13.34 -28.54
CA ILE A 22 34.27 -14.03 -27.47
C ILE A 22 34.84 -15.37 -27.99
N SER A 23 35.19 -15.44 -29.27
CA SER A 23 35.93 -16.57 -29.82
C SER A 23 37.05 -16.09 -30.75
N LYS A 24 38.16 -15.66 -30.15
CA LYS A 24 39.46 -16.35 -30.24
C LYS A 24 40.58 -15.51 -29.62
N VAL A 25 41.20 -16.10 -28.61
CA VAL A 25 42.60 -15.91 -28.25
C VAL A 25 43.44 -16.25 -29.50
N ASN A 26 43.91 -15.22 -30.21
CA ASN A 26 45.12 -15.16 -31.05
C ASN A 26 45.00 -14.07 -32.14
N GLY A 27 45.31 -12.83 -31.77
CA GLY A 27 46.07 -11.87 -32.59
C GLY A 27 45.54 -11.39 -33.96
N GLN A 28 44.40 -11.85 -34.47
CA GLN A 28 43.90 -11.40 -35.76
C GLN A 28 42.98 -10.18 -35.60
N LYS A 29 43.44 -9.03 -36.10
CA LYS A 29 42.68 -7.79 -36.18
C LYS A 29 41.54 -7.98 -37.17
N TYR A 30 40.31 -7.88 -36.68
CA TYR A 30 39.13 -7.83 -37.53
C TYR A 30 39.13 -6.56 -38.38
N SER A 31 39.34 -6.70 -39.69
CA SER A 31 38.74 -5.81 -40.68
C SER A 31 37.26 -6.20 -40.86
N SER A 32 36.44 -6.02 -39.82
CA SER A 32 35.01 -6.25 -39.92
C SER A 32 34.35 -5.00 -40.48
N ASP A 33 33.79 -5.11 -41.69
CA ASP A 33 33.01 -4.05 -42.34
C ASP A 33 32.02 -3.46 -41.33
N ARG A 34 32.20 -2.18 -41.00
CA ARG A 34 31.40 -1.45 -40.01
C ARG A 34 29.90 -1.56 -40.32
N ARG A 35 29.55 -1.79 -41.58
CA ARG A 35 28.17 -2.01 -42.05
C ARG A 35 27.57 -3.33 -41.53
N TYR A 36 28.36 -4.40 -41.40
CA TYR A 36 27.90 -5.68 -40.85
C TYR A 36 27.63 -5.59 -39.34
N ILE A 37 28.56 -4.97 -38.61
CA ILE A 37 28.41 -4.68 -37.18
C ILE A 37 27.14 -3.84 -36.95
N ASP A 38 26.98 -2.76 -37.70
CA ASP A 38 25.79 -1.91 -37.61
C ASP A 38 24.49 -2.67 -37.92
N SER A 39 24.49 -3.62 -38.87
CA SER A 39 23.30 -4.40 -39.23
C SER A 39 22.82 -5.32 -38.10
N ILE A 40 23.74 -5.82 -37.26
CA ILE A 40 23.44 -6.70 -36.11
C ILE A 40 23.11 -5.86 -34.86
N PHE A 41 23.87 -4.80 -34.59
CA PHE A 41 23.73 -4.05 -33.35
C PHE A 41 22.60 -3.02 -33.36
N LYS A 42 22.20 -2.47 -34.52
CA LYS A 42 21.08 -1.52 -34.61
C LYS A 42 19.75 -2.14 -34.17
N PRO A 43 19.33 -3.32 -34.70
CA PRO A 43 18.09 -3.96 -34.26
C PRO A 43 18.09 -4.31 -32.76
N LEU A 44 19.23 -4.80 -32.24
CA LEU A 44 19.37 -5.11 -30.82
C LEU A 44 19.19 -3.86 -29.95
N ARG A 45 19.86 -2.75 -30.30
CA ARG A 45 19.70 -1.46 -29.59
C ARG A 45 18.26 -0.97 -29.64
N LEU A 46 17.60 -1.06 -30.80
CA LEU A 46 16.19 -0.67 -30.94
C LEU A 46 15.25 -1.55 -30.10
N SER A 47 15.48 -2.86 -30.07
CA SER A 47 14.72 -3.80 -29.24
C SER A 47 14.88 -3.50 -27.74
N ILE A 48 16.12 -3.25 -27.30
CA ILE A 48 16.42 -2.85 -25.91
C ILE A 48 15.71 -1.54 -25.56
N ASN A 49 15.80 -0.52 -26.42
CA ASN A 49 15.15 0.77 -26.20
C ASN A 49 13.62 0.65 -26.20
N ALA A 50 13.05 -0.20 -27.06
CA ALA A 50 11.62 -0.48 -27.06
C ALA A 50 11.16 -1.17 -25.76
N ARG A 51 11.97 -2.09 -25.24
CA ARG A 51 11.70 -2.73 -23.94
C ARG A 51 11.78 -1.73 -22.78
N GLU A 52 12.80 -0.88 -22.74
CA GLU A 52 12.93 0.12 -21.67
C GLU A 52 11.80 1.16 -21.72
N ARG A 53 11.35 1.55 -22.92
CA ARG A 53 10.16 2.40 -23.06
C ARG A 53 8.93 1.77 -22.45
N ARG A 54 8.66 0.48 -22.74
CA ARG A 54 7.54 -0.25 -22.13
C ARG A 54 7.63 -0.28 -20.61
N ARG A 55 8.80 -0.64 -20.06
CA ARG A 55 9.05 -0.60 -18.62
C ARG A 55 8.79 0.79 -18.02
N MET A 56 9.20 1.85 -18.70
CA MET A 56 8.95 3.23 -18.26
C MET A 56 7.48 3.64 -18.35
N HIS A 57 6.72 3.11 -19.31
CA HIS A 57 5.26 3.29 -19.37
C HIS A 57 4.59 2.62 -18.16
N ASP A 58 4.88 1.34 -17.91
CA ASP A 58 4.32 0.61 -16.77
C ASP A 58 4.62 1.31 -15.44
N LEU A 59 5.84 1.83 -15.27
CA LEU A 59 6.24 2.60 -14.10
C LEU A 59 5.46 3.92 -13.96
N ASN A 60 5.26 4.63 -15.07
CA ASN A 60 4.53 5.91 -15.04
C ASN A 60 3.03 5.67 -14.78
N ASP A 61 2.46 4.60 -15.30
CA ASP A 61 1.07 4.21 -15.09
C ASP A 61 0.84 3.88 -13.61
N ALA A 62 1.72 3.09 -12.98
CA ALA A 62 1.67 2.83 -11.54
C ALA A 62 1.81 4.12 -10.70
N LEU A 63 2.61 5.10 -11.16
CA LEU A 63 2.73 6.38 -10.48
C LEU A 63 1.47 7.24 -10.62
N ASP A 64 0.77 7.14 -11.76
CA ASP A 64 -0.53 7.80 -11.97
C ASP A 64 -1.64 7.15 -11.14
N GLU A 65 -1.63 5.81 -11.01
CA GLU A 65 -2.48 5.11 -10.05
C GLU A 65 -2.20 5.55 -8.61
N LEU A 66 -0.93 5.70 -8.22
CA LEU A 66 -0.58 6.27 -6.92
C LEU A 66 -1.11 7.71 -6.77
N ARG A 67 -1.05 8.53 -7.83
CA ARG A 67 -1.66 9.86 -7.78
C ARG A 67 -3.14 9.72 -7.44
N SER A 68 -3.88 8.82 -8.09
CA SER A 68 -5.35 8.62 -7.97
C SER A 68 -5.85 8.53 -6.52
N VAL A 69 -5.04 8.01 -5.61
CA VAL A 69 -5.38 7.81 -4.19
C VAL A 69 -4.88 8.92 -3.27
N ILE A 70 -4.09 9.88 -3.76
CA ILE A 70 -3.63 11.03 -2.97
C ILE A 70 -4.78 12.04 -2.81
N PRO A 71 -5.12 12.45 -1.57
CA PRO A 71 -6.14 13.45 -1.32
C PRO A 71 -5.86 14.77 -2.06
N TYR A 72 -6.91 15.37 -2.61
CA TYR A 72 -6.89 16.68 -3.29
C TYR A 72 -6.05 16.76 -4.58
N ALA A 73 -5.45 15.65 -5.02
CA ALA A 73 -4.61 15.62 -6.23
C ALA A 73 -5.41 15.57 -7.55
N HIS A 74 -6.72 15.30 -7.51
CA HIS A 74 -7.58 15.06 -8.71
C HIS A 74 -8.62 16.13 -8.98
N SER A 75 -8.46 17.33 -8.40
CA SER A 75 -9.36 18.42 -8.74
C SER A 75 -9.16 18.81 -10.22
N PRO A 76 -10.23 18.99 -11.01
CA PRO A 76 -10.13 19.43 -12.42
C PRO A 76 -9.35 20.74 -12.61
N SER A 77 -9.25 21.56 -11.55
CA SER A 77 -8.50 22.82 -11.53
C SER A 77 -7.04 22.68 -11.09
N VAL A 78 -6.62 21.51 -10.61
CA VAL A 78 -5.30 21.26 -10.04
C VAL A 78 -4.39 20.62 -11.09
N ARG A 79 -3.19 21.19 -11.26
CA ARG A 79 -2.17 20.65 -12.17
C ARG A 79 -1.64 19.30 -11.67
N LYS A 80 -1.30 18.42 -12.62
CA LYS A 80 -0.64 17.13 -12.34
C LYS A 80 0.62 17.33 -11.49
N LEU A 81 0.70 16.61 -10.38
CA LEU A 81 1.85 16.65 -9.47
C LEU A 81 3.11 16.06 -10.11
N SER A 82 4.27 16.66 -9.82
CA SER A 82 5.57 16.12 -10.20
C SER A 82 5.84 14.77 -9.53
N LYS A 83 6.80 13.98 -10.05
CA LYS A 83 7.13 12.66 -9.48
C LYS A 83 7.52 12.76 -8.00
N ILE A 84 8.36 13.72 -7.65
CA ILE A 84 8.81 13.92 -6.27
C ILE A 84 7.67 14.39 -5.36
N ALA A 85 6.81 15.30 -5.84
CA ALA A 85 5.67 15.77 -5.05
C ALA A 85 4.68 14.64 -4.76
N THR A 86 4.38 13.80 -5.76
CA THR A 86 3.54 12.60 -5.60
C THR A 86 4.08 11.68 -4.51
N LEU A 87 5.39 11.37 -4.53
CA LEU A 87 5.99 10.47 -3.54
C LEU A 87 5.99 11.06 -2.12
N LEU A 88 6.26 12.36 -1.99
CA LEU A 88 6.22 13.05 -0.70
C LEU A 88 4.81 13.09 -0.10
N LEU A 89 3.81 13.44 -0.92
CA LEU A 89 2.42 13.46 -0.46
C LEU A 89 1.93 12.06 -0.09
N ALA A 90 2.27 11.03 -0.89
CA ALA A 90 1.93 9.65 -0.58
C ALA A 90 2.51 9.21 0.78
N LYS A 91 3.81 9.46 1.01
CA LYS A 91 4.45 9.17 2.31
C LYS A 91 3.73 9.88 3.45
N ASN A 92 3.48 11.18 3.33
CA ASN A 92 2.82 11.95 4.37
C ASN A 92 1.40 11.48 4.63
N TYR A 93 0.69 11.09 3.57
CA TYR A 93 -0.67 10.57 3.67
C TYR A 93 -0.72 9.25 4.44
N ILE A 94 0.23 8.33 4.19
CA ILE A 94 0.35 7.08 4.97
C ILE A 94 0.58 7.38 6.45
N LEU A 95 1.51 8.29 6.77
CA LEU A 95 1.80 8.66 8.16
C LEU A 95 0.58 9.27 8.86
N MET A 96 -0.12 10.18 8.18
CA MET A 96 -1.32 10.81 8.71
C MET A 96 -2.43 9.78 8.97
N GLN A 97 -2.65 8.84 8.05
CA GLN A 97 -3.63 7.77 8.25
C GLN A 97 -3.26 6.87 9.44
N ALA A 98 -1.98 6.53 9.59
CA ALA A 98 -1.51 5.75 10.74
C ALA A 98 -1.77 6.48 12.08
N SER A 99 -1.46 7.78 12.15
CA SER A 99 -1.73 8.61 13.32
C SER A 99 -3.23 8.70 13.62
N ALA A 100 -4.07 8.90 12.60
CA ALA A 100 -5.51 8.97 12.76
C ALA A 100 -6.11 7.66 13.31
N LEU A 101 -5.64 6.51 12.82
CA LEU A 101 -6.07 5.20 13.34
C LEU A 101 -5.70 5.01 14.82
N GLU A 102 -4.51 5.46 15.22
CA GLU A 102 -4.08 5.40 16.62
C GLU A 102 -4.91 6.30 17.53
N GLU A 103 -5.24 7.52 17.08
CA GLU A 103 -6.09 8.45 17.81
C GLU A 103 -7.53 7.92 17.98
N LEU A 104 -8.08 7.28 16.95
CA LEU A 104 -9.38 6.63 17.02
C LEU A 104 -9.39 5.49 18.04
N ARG A 105 -8.34 4.65 18.08
CA ARG A 105 -8.19 3.59 19.09
C ARG A 105 -8.17 4.14 20.51
N LYS A 106 -7.40 5.21 20.74
CA LYS A 106 -7.34 5.89 22.05
C LYS A 106 -8.69 6.46 22.45
N THR A 107 -9.38 7.12 21.51
CA THR A 107 -10.72 7.66 21.74
C THR A 107 -11.71 6.56 22.16
N ILE A 108 -11.71 5.43 21.45
CA ILE A 108 -12.55 4.27 21.80
C ILE A 108 -12.20 3.74 23.19
N MET A 109 -10.91 3.56 23.51
CA MET A 109 -10.46 3.11 24.82
C MET A 109 -10.94 4.07 25.93
N MET A 110 -10.78 5.38 25.74
CA MET A 110 -11.25 6.39 26.69
C MET A 110 -12.78 6.36 26.86
N MET A 111 -13.53 6.20 25.77
CA MET A 111 -14.99 6.08 25.82
C MET A 111 -15.43 4.83 26.59
N ASN A 112 -14.77 3.69 26.35
CA ASN A 112 -15.05 2.44 27.05
C ASN A 112 -14.78 2.56 28.55
N SER A 113 -13.64 3.14 28.94
CA SER A 113 -13.32 3.40 30.35
C SER A 113 -14.35 4.33 30.99
N ARG A 114 -14.73 5.43 30.30
CA ARG A 114 -15.77 6.36 30.79
C ARG A 114 -17.13 5.69 30.94
N PHE A 115 -17.51 4.80 30.01
CA PHE A 115 -18.77 4.07 30.09
C PHE A 115 -18.78 3.12 31.29
N GLN A 116 -17.71 2.36 31.50
CA GLN A 116 -17.56 1.49 32.67
C GLN A 116 -17.62 2.29 33.97
N SER A 117 -16.83 3.36 34.11
CA SER A 117 -16.86 4.23 35.30
C SER A 117 -18.24 4.82 35.57
N ARG A 118 -18.97 5.23 34.52
CA ARG A 118 -20.35 5.70 34.67
C ARG A 118 -21.29 4.60 35.17
N GLY A 119 -21.16 3.37 34.68
CA GLY A 119 -21.92 2.21 35.16
C GLY A 119 -21.63 1.87 36.63
N TYR A 120 -20.37 1.90 37.05
CA TYR A 120 -20.01 1.71 38.47
C TYR A 120 -20.58 2.82 39.36
N LEU A 121 -20.48 4.09 38.94
CA LEU A 121 -21.04 5.22 39.68
C LEU A 121 -22.56 5.17 39.76
N SER A 122 -23.26 4.70 38.71
CA SER A 122 -24.71 4.51 38.79
C SER A 122 -25.07 3.46 39.84
N ASN A 123 -24.36 2.33 39.88
CA ASN A 123 -24.63 1.28 40.87
C ASN A 123 -24.43 1.77 42.31
N ILE A 124 -23.36 2.52 42.58
CA ILE A 124 -23.13 3.13 43.91
C ILE A 124 -24.26 4.10 44.29
N LYS A 125 -24.73 4.92 43.35
CA LYS A 125 -25.85 5.84 43.58
C LYS A 125 -27.15 5.10 43.86
N TYR A 126 -27.40 4.00 43.15
CA TYR A 126 -28.56 3.13 43.40
C TYR A 126 -28.48 2.50 44.79
N GLU A 127 -27.35 1.91 45.18
CA GLU A 127 -27.16 1.33 46.51
C GLU A 127 -27.38 2.34 47.64
N HIS A 128 -26.80 3.54 47.53
CA HIS A 128 -27.01 4.59 48.52
C HIS A 128 -28.48 5.04 48.59
N SER A 129 -29.18 5.08 47.45
CA SER A 129 -30.61 5.39 47.42
C SER A 129 -31.43 4.30 48.11
N THR A 130 -31.14 3.01 47.84
CA THR A 130 -31.83 1.88 48.49
C THR A 130 -31.56 1.84 49.99
N GLN A 131 -30.32 2.06 50.44
CA GLN A 131 -30.00 2.13 51.87
C GLN A 131 -30.72 3.28 52.57
N LYS A 132 -30.86 4.44 51.90
CA LYS A 132 -31.59 5.59 52.47
C LYS A 132 -33.09 5.34 52.56
N ILE A 133 -33.67 4.55 51.65
CA ILE A 133 -35.08 4.16 51.69
C ILE A 133 -35.32 3.15 52.82
N THR A 134 -34.52 2.08 52.92
CA THR A 134 -34.67 1.07 53.99
C THR A 134 -34.47 1.67 55.38
N SER A 135 -33.56 2.63 55.52
CA SER A 135 -33.35 3.36 56.77
C SER A 135 -34.58 4.15 57.21
N LYS A 136 -35.37 4.67 56.26
CA LYS A 136 -36.59 5.43 56.54
C LYS A 136 -37.78 4.53 56.91
N GLU A 137 -37.90 3.35 56.28
CA GLU A 137 -38.93 2.36 56.63
C GLU A 137 -38.75 1.86 58.07
N LEU A 138 -37.53 1.51 58.48
CA LEU A 138 -37.25 1.07 59.86
C LEU A 138 -37.56 2.13 60.93
N HIS A 139 -37.47 3.43 60.58
CA HIS A 139 -37.84 4.52 61.49
C HIS A 139 -39.35 4.80 61.49
N SER A 140 -40.06 4.53 60.38
CA SER A 140 -41.52 4.68 60.29
C SER A 140 -42.26 3.60 61.09
N ASP A 141 -41.78 2.36 61.02
CA ASP A 141 -42.41 1.22 61.70
C ASP A 141 -42.25 1.27 63.23
N ASN A 142 -41.22 1.95 63.73
CA ASN A 142 -41.01 2.15 65.18
C ASN A 142 -41.86 3.28 65.78
N VAL A 143 -42.44 4.16 64.97
CA VAL A 143 -43.28 5.28 65.44
C VAL A 143 -44.78 4.90 65.49
N SER A 144 -45.19 3.81 64.84
CA SER A 144 -46.59 3.34 64.85
C SER A 144 -46.95 2.36 65.97
N VAL A 145 -46.04 2.06 66.92
CA VAL A 145 -46.25 1.08 68.02
C VAL A 145 -46.24 1.72 69.41
N GLN A 146 -46.35 3.05 69.51
CA GLN A 146 -46.61 3.78 70.77
C GLN A 146 -47.96 4.49 70.72
#